data_AF-A0A2S5JIM9-F1
#
_entry.id   AF-A0A2S5JIM9-F1
#
_cell.length_a   1.000
_cell.length_b   1.000
_cell.length_c   1.000
_cell.angle_alpha   90.00
_cell.angle_beta   90.00
_cell.angle_gamma   90.00
#
_symmetry.space_group_name_H-M   'P 1'
#
loop_
_entity.id
_entity.type
_entity.pdbx_description
1 polymer ?
#
loop_
_entity_poly.entity_id
_entity_poly.type
_entity_poly.pdbx_seq_one_letter_code
_entity_poly.pdbx_strand_id
1 'polypeptide(L)'
;MTLSFAPERIEMWPLSKLQPYAKNAKVHGADQVAKIAASMAEFGWTVPCLVGDDGELIAGHGRVLAAAQLGLKEAPVIVLGHLTEAQRRAYRLADNKLTELGDWNEAVLSAELQDLLADDYDLSLVGFSDGELDKLLAFVPEGDGEEEVGAGGSVPPVTIPEPPRNPVSRTGDLWILGDHRLLCGDSTNHEDVRRLMNGERAVLFATDPPYLVDYDGSNHPTRNKDWSQSYGVTWDDSSQGAELYDDFIAAAVAEAITEDAA
;
A
#
# COMPACT_ATOMS: atom_id res chain seq x y z
N MET A 1 -34.03 -13.38 25.64
CA MET A 1 -33.72 -11.93 25.79
C MET A 1 -34.60 -11.18 24.81
N THR A 2 -35.38 -10.20 25.25
CA THR A 2 -36.06 -9.25 24.36
C THR A 2 -35.08 -8.12 24.03
N LEU A 3 -34.85 -7.85 22.75
CA LEU A 3 -34.04 -6.72 22.31
C LEU A 3 -34.75 -5.42 22.70
N SER A 4 -33.98 -4.39 23.08
CA SER A 4 -34.52 -3.05 23.33
C SER A 4 -35.07 -2.40 22.06
N PHE A 5 -34.60 -2.85 20.89
CA PHE A 5 -35.03 -2.41 19.57
C PHE A 5 -34.62 -3.42 18.50
N ALA A 6 -35.44 -3.59 17.48
CA ALA A 6 -35.11 -4.27 16.24
C ALA A 6 -35.67 -3.43 15.08
N PRO A 7 -34.85 -3.03 14.09
CA PRO A 7 -35.32 -2.20 13.00
C PRO A 7 -36.28 -2.98 12.10
N GLU A 8 -37.46 -2.42 11.82
CA GLU A 8 -38.45 -3.03 10.92
C GLU A 8 -38.16 -2.74 9.44
N ARG A 9 -37.45 -1.64 9.14
CA ARG A 9 -37.09 -1.22 7.78
C ARG A 9 -35.83 -0.35 7.74
N ILE A 10 -35.22 -0.27 6.56
CA ILE A 10 -34.23 0.73 6.18
C ILE A 10 -34.96 1.79 5.34
N GLU A 11 -34.68 3.07 5.61
CA GLU A 11 -35.23 4.19 4.85
C GLU A 11 -34.15 4.87 3.99
N MET A 12 -34.52 5.43 2.84
CA MET A 12 -33.61 6.22 2.01
C MET A 12 -33.84 7.71 2.28
N TRP A 13 -32.83 8.41 2.81
CA TRP A 13 -32.93 9.82 3.15
C TRP A 13 -31.95 10.66 2.32
N PRO A 14 -32.33 11.88 1.88
CA PRO A 14 -31.40 12.80 1.25
C PRO A 14 -30.25 13.14 2.20
N LEU A 15 -29.01 13.20 1.69
CA LEU A 15 -27.83 13.56 2.49
C LEU A 15 -27.99 14.94 3.15
N SER A 16 -28.69 15.87 2.48
CA SER A 16 -28.97 17.21 3.02
C SER A 16 -29.86 17.22 4.26
N LYS A 17 -30.58 16.12 4.53
CA LYS A 17 -31.40 15.96 5.74
C LYS A 17 -30.56 15.49 6.93
N LEU A 18 -29.40 14.89 6.69
CA LEU A 18 -28.55 14.31 7.72
C LEU A 18 -27.71 15.39 8.40
N GLN A 19 -27.88 15.54 9.71
CA GLN A 19 -27.18 16.54 10.49
C GLN A 19 -25.98 15.91 11.21
N PRO A 20 -24.75 16.36 10.95
CA PRO A 20 -23.59 15.88 11.68
C PRO A 20 -23.69 16.26 13.17
N TYR A 21 -23.24 15.36 14.04
CA TYR A 21 -23.22 15.63 15.47
C TYR A 21 -22.06 16.58 15.81
N ALA A 22 -22.38 17.75 16.35
CA ALA A 22 -21.40 18.83 16.55
C ALA A 22 -20.25 18.47 17.52
N LYS A 23 -20.45 17.52 18.43
CA LYS A 23 -19.45 17.09 19.42
C LYS A 23 -18.92 15.68 19.13
N ASN A 24 -18.82 15.30 17.87
CA ASN A 24 -18.28 13.99 17.50
C ASN A 24 -16.80 13.91 17.90
N ALA A 25 -16.45 12.94 18.74
CA ALA A 25 -15.08 12.75 19.22
C ALA A 25 -14.18 12.10 18.16
N LYS A 26 -14.76 11.33 17.22
CA LYS A 26 -14.03 10.68 16.13
C LYS A 26 -13.98 11.61 14.92
N VAL A 27 -12.79 12.14 14.63
CA VAL A 27 -12.54 13.00 13.48
C VAL A 27 -12.13 12.13 12.29
N HIS A 28 -12.74 12.38 11.14
CA HIS A 28 -12.40 11.70 9.89
C HIS A 28 -11.51 12.62 9.05
N GLY A 29 -10.22 12.29 8.96
CA GLY A 29 -9.28 12.98 8.07
C GLY A 29 -9.55 12.68 6.60
N ALA A 30 -9.03 13.50 5.69
CA ALA A 30 -9.25 13.36 4.25
C ALA A 30 -8.88 11.96 3.73
N ASP A 31 -7.73 11.43 4.14
CA ASP A 31 -7.26 10.10 3.73
C ASP A 31 -8.21 8.99 4.18
N GLN A 32 -8.74 9.09 5.40
CA GLN A 32 -9.70 8.11 5.90
C GLN A 32 -11.02 8.17 5.12
N VAL A 33 -11.52 9.37 4.81
CA VAL A 33 -12.72 9.54 3.99
C VAL A 33 -12.50 8.98 2.59
N ALA A 34 -11.32 9.20 1.99
CA ALA A 34 -10.97 8.66 0.69
C ALA A 34 -10.95 7.13 0.69
N LYS A 35 -10.38 6.48 1.71
CA LYS A 35 -10.44 5.01 1.86
C LYS A 35 -11.87 4.49 1.97
N ILE A 36 -12.71 5.15 2.77
CA ILE A 36 -14.14 4.78 2.90
C ILE A 36 -14.87 4.97 1.57
N ALA A 37 -14.55 6.03 0.81
CA ALA A 37 -15.13 6.28 -0.51
C ALA A 37 -14.71 5.23 -1.53
N ALA A 38 -13.44 4.83 -1.57
CA ALA A 38 -12.96 3.75 -2.43
C ALA A 38 -13.67 2.42 -2.10
N SER A 39 -13.74 2.07 -0.82
CA SER A 39 -14.47 0.89 -0.35
C SER A 39 -15.96 0.95 -0.71
N MET A 40 -16.61 2.11 -0.56
CA MET A 40 -18.02 2.29 -0.94
C MET A 40 -18.24 2.22 -2.46
N ALA A 41 -17.28 2.66 -3.28
CA ALA A 41 -17.37 2.55 -4.72
C ALA A 41 -17.30 1.10 -5.19
N GLU A 42 -16.45 0.29 -4.54
CA GLU A 42 -16.28 -1.14 -4.86
C GLU A 42 -17.44 -1.99 -4.33
N PHE A 43 -17.70 -1.92 -3.02
CA PHE A 43 -18.64 -2.83 -2.35
C PHE A 43 -20.06 -2.27 -2.21
N GLY A 44 -20.26 -1.00 -2.59
CA GLY A 44 -21.51 -0.29 -2.38
C GLY A 44 -21.73 0.14 -0.93
N TRP A 45 -22.95 0.59 -0.64
CA TRP A 45 -23.33 1.02 0.71
C TRP A 45 -23.83 -0.15 1.56
N THR A 46 -22.91 -0.83 2.25
CA THR A 46 -23.20 -2.07 2.98
C THR A 46 -23.83 -1.87 4.36
N VAL A 47 -23.59 -0.74 5.02
CA VAL A 47 -24.07 -0.46 6.39
C VAL A 47 -24.87 0.85 6.46
N PRO A 48 -26.19 0.82 6.77
CA PRO A 48 -27.00 2.03 6.92
C PRO A 48 -26.48 2.97 8.01
N CYS A 49 -26.70 4.27 7.83
CA CYS A 49 -26.46 5.26 8.88
C CYS A 49 -27.48 5.11 10.00
N LEU A 50 -27.06 5.36 11.24
CA LEU A 50 -27.96 5.38 12.39
C LEU A 50 -28.28 6.84 12.70
N VAL A 51 -29.57 7.18 12.77
CA VAL A 51 -30.03 8.56 12.93
C VAL A 51 -31.06 8.70 14.04
N GLY A 52 -31.10 9.86 14.67
CA GLY A 52 -32.25 10.30 15.46
C GLY A 52 -33.47 10.56 14.56
N ASP A 53 -34.64 10.65 15.18
CA ASP A 53 -35.88 11.10 14.54
C ASP A 53 -35.80 12.54 14.01
N ASP A 54 -34.98 13.37 14.65
CA ASP A 54 -34.60 14.73 14.26
C ASP A 54 -33.60 14.80 13.08
N GLY A 55 -33.06 13.66 12.65
CA GLY A 55 -32.05 13.56 11.59
C GLY A 55 -30.61 13.79 12.04
N GLU A 56 -30.36 13.89 13.35
CA GLU A 56 -29.00 13.92 13.87
C GLU A 56 -28.31 12.56 13.70
N LEU A 57 -27.11 12.55 13.11
CA LEU A 57 -26.30 11.34 12.94
C LEU A 57 -25.86 10.79 14.30
N ILE A 58 -26.22 9.55 14.55
CA ILE A 58 -25.76 8.76 15.70
C ILE A 58 -24.53 7.94 15.28
N ALA A 59 -24.53 7.30 14.11
CA ALA A 59 -23.37 6.58 13.57
C ALA A 59 -23.32 6.65 12.04
N GLY A 60 -22.12 6.59 11.48
CA GLY A 60 -21.88 6.62 10.04
C GLY A 60 -21.46 7.96 9.45
N HIS A 61 -20.89 8.88 10.25
CA HIS A 61 -20.39 10.17 9.76
C HIS A 61 -19.38 10.02 8.61
N GLY A 62 -18.41 9.13 8.74
CA GLY A 62 -17.44 8.84 7.66
C GLY A 62 -18.09 8.36 6.36
N ARG A 63 -19.16 7.54 6.44
CA ARG A 63 -19.93 7.07 5.28
C ARG A 63 -20.67 8.21 4.58
N VAL A 64 -21.26 9.14 5.33
CA VAL A 64 -21.90 10.35 4.76
C VAL A 64 -20.89 11.25 4.06
N LEU A 65 -19.71 11.43 4.64
CA LEU A 65 -18.63 12.20 4.01
C LEU A 65 -18.14 11.54 2.72
N ALA A 66 -17.91 10.23 2.74
CA ALA A 66 -17.52 9.46 1.57
C ALA A 66 -18.60 9.50 0.47
N ALA A 67 -19.86 9.35 0.82
CA ALA A 67 -20.97 9.44 -0.11
C ALA A 67 -21.08 10.82 -0.77
N ALA A 68 -20.85 11.89 0.00
CA ALA A 68 -20.79 13.24 -0.54
C ALA A 68 -19.61 13.41 -1.52
N GLN A 69 -18.45 12.85 -1.20
CA GLN A 69 -17.27 12.83 -2.09
C GLN A 69 -17.55 12.06 -3.40
N LEU A 70 -18.31 10.97 -3.33
CA LEU A 70 -18.74 10.19 -4.50
C LEU A 70 -19.91 10.83 -5.26
N GLY A 71 -20.44 11.97 -4.80
CA GLY A 71 -21.54 12.68 -5.46
C GLY A 71 -22.94 12.07 -5.24
N LEU A 72 -23.07 11.07 -4.35
CA LEU A 72 -24.34 10.46 -4.00
C LEU A 72 -25.28 11.50 -3.34
N LYS A 73 -26.59 11.30 -3.50
CA LYS A 73 -27.62 12.23 -3.00
C LYS A 73 -28.43 11.69 -1.84
N GLU A 74 -28.44 10.38 -1.66
CA GLU A 74 -29.24 9.69 -0.66
C GLU A 74 -28.38 8.70 0.11
N ALA A 75 -28.76 8.44 1.35
CA ALA A 75 -28.16 7.41 2.21
C ALA A 75 -29.25 6.48 2.78
N PRO A 76 -28.97 5.17 2.87
CA PRO A 76 -29.78 4.27 3.67
C PRO A 76 -29.60 4.58 5.16
N VAL A 77 -30.71 4.68 5.89
CA VAL A 77 -30.74 5.00 7.31
C VAL A 77 -31.63 4.05 8.10
N ILE A 78 -31.27 3.85 9.37
CA ILE A 78 -32.12 3.25 10.40
C ILE A 78 -32.38 4.32 11.46
N VAL A 79 -33.66 4.59 11.71
CA VAL A 79 -34.10 5.63 12.66
C VAL A 79 -34.19 5.03 14.06
N LEU A 80 -33.39 5.56 14.99
CA LEU A 80 -33.33 5.14 16.40
C LEU A 80 -34.13 6.11 17.30
N GLY A 81 -35.38 6.39 16.91
CA GLY A 81 -36.25 7.35 17.64
C GLY A 81 -36.59 6.94 19.08
N HIS A 82 -36.36 5.68 19.45
CA HIS A 82 -36.56 5.18 20.82
C HIS A 82 -35.44 5.61 21.79
N LEU A 83 -34.30 6.10 21.28
CA LEU A 83 -33.18 6.51 22.12
C LEU A 83 -33.38 7.93 22.64
N THR A 84 -33.29 8.07 23.97
CA THR A 84 -33.12 9.37 24.63
C THR A 84 -31.80 10.02 24.22
N GLU A 85 -31.71 11.33 24.35
CA GLU A 85 -30.51 12.10 24.02
C GLU A 85 -29.26 11.62 24.79
N ALA A 86 -29.42 11.22 26.06
CA ALA A 86 -28.33 10.60 26.82
C ALA A 86 -27.88 9.25 26.23
N GLN A 87 -28.82 8.42 25.78
CA GLN A 87 -28.50 7.14 25.14
C GLN A 87 -27.85 7.33 23.77
N ARG A 88 -28.25 8.32 22.97
CA ARG A 88 -27.59 8.65 21.69
C ARG A 88 -26.13 9.00 21.89
N ARG A 89 -25.82 9.85 22.89
CA ARG A 89 -24.43 10.20 23.24
C ARG A 89 -23.63 8.99 23.73
N ALA A 90 -24.21 8.16 24.60
CA ALA A 90 -23.56 6.95 25.08
C ALA A 90 -23.28 5.97 23.93
N TYR A 91 -24.24 5.80 23.04
CA TYR A 91 -24.12 4.91 21.88
C TYR A 91 -23.05 5.37 20.90
N ARG A 92 -22.93 6.68 20.61
CA ARG A 92 -21.83 7.24 19.80
C ARG A 92 -20.45 6.85 20.32
N LEU A 93 -20.28 6.87 21.64
CA LEU A 93 -19.02 6.48 22.27
C LEU A 93 -18.81 4.97 22.21
N ALA A 94 -19.86 4.19 22.49
CA ALA A 94 -19.83 2.74 22.45
C ALA A 94 -19.53 2.21 21.04
N ASP A 95 -20.22 2.68 20.00
CA ASP A 95 -20.03 2.27 18.60
C ASP A 95 -18.57 2.47 18.15
N ASN A 96 -18.02 3.64 18.47
CA ASN A 96 -16.62 3.95 18.16
C ASN A 96 -15.65 3.05 18.95
N LYS A 97 -15.85 2.89 20.26
CA LYS A 97 -14.91 2.16 21.10
C LYS A 97 -14.98 0.64 20.91
N LEU A 98 -16.18 0.08 20.76
CA LEU A 98 -16.38 -1.36 20.59
C LEU A 98 -15.71 -1.87 19.31
N THR A 99 -15.69 -1.05 18.26
CA THR A 99 -14.97 -1.37 17.01
C THR A 99 -13.44 -1.45 17.21
N GLU A 100 -12.88 -0.75 18.22
CA GLU A 100 -11.45 -0.77 18.53
C GLU A 100 -11.03 -1.90 19.49
N LEU A 101 -11.98 -2.60 20.12
CA LEU A 101 -11.68 -3.64 21.11
C LEU A 101 -11.44 -5.02 20.50
N GLY A 102 -11.65 -5.17 19.19
CA GLY A 102 -11.37 -6.42 18.48
C GLY A 102 -9.89 -6.54 18.18
N ASP A 103 -9.31 -7.70 18.51
CA ASP A 103 -7.97 -8.08 18.10
C ASP A 103 -8.06 -8.96 16.84
N TRP A 104 -7.04 -8.89 16.00
CA TRP A 104 -6.89 -9.78 14.86
C TRP A 104 -6.21 -11.07 15.27
N ASN A 105 -6.68 -12.20 14.76
CA ASN A 105 -5.85 -13.39 14.69
C ASN A 105 -4.92 -13.22 13.48
N GLU A 106 -3.67 -12.84 13.72
CA GLU A 106 -2.71 -12.51 12.67
C GLU A 106 -2.48 -13.66 11.69
N ALA A 107 -2.46 -14.90 12.16
CA ALA A 107 -2.29 -16.07 11.29
C ALA A 107 -3.46 -16.25 10.31
N VAL A 108 -4.69 -16.12 10.80
CA VAL A 108 -5.89 -16.23 9.96
C VAL A 108 -6.01 -15.02 9.02
N LEU A 109 -5.71 -13.82 9.52
CA LEU A 109 -5.74 -12.59 8.72
C LEU A 109 -4.69 -12.63 7.59
N SER A 110 -3.48 -13.09 7.89
CA SER A 110 -2.40 -13.24 6.92
C SER A 110 -2.80 -14.20 5.79
N ALA A 111 -3.32 -15.37 6.14
CA ALA A 111 -3.77 -16.37 5.17
C ALA A 111 -4.86 -15.81 4.24
N GLU A 112 -5.88 -15.13 4.80
CA GLU A 112 -6.94 -14.50 4.00
C GLU A 112 -6.39 -13.43 3.04
N LEU A 113 -5.43 -12.61 3.48
CA LEU A 113 -4.81 -11.59 2.63
C LEU A 113 -3.95 -12.21 1.51
N GLN A 114 -3.28 -13.33 1.77
CA GLN A 114 -2.53 -14.07 0.75
C GLN A 114 -3.47 -14.70 -0.29
N ASP A 115 -4.60 -15.27 0.14
CA ASP A 115 -5.61 -15.82 -0.75
C ASP A 115 -6.21 -14.73 -1.65
N LEU A 116 -6.56 -13.57 -1.09
CA LEU A 116 -7.03 -12.41 -1.86
C LEU A 116 -5.99 -11.93 -2.88
N LEU A 117 -4.71 -11.93 -2.51
CA LEU A 117 -3.63 -11.56 -3.43
C LEU A 117 -3.48 -12.59 -4.57
N ALA A 118 -3.63 -13.88 -4.27
CA ALA A 118 -3.59 -14.95 -5.27
C ALA A 118 -4.77 -14.88 -6.25
N ASP A 119 -5.90 -14.34 -5.80
CA ASP A 119 -7.09 -14.05 -6.61
C ASP A 119 -6.97 -12.72 -7.41
N ASP A 120 -5.79 -12.08 -7.42
CA ASP A 120 -5.50 -10.80 -8.10
C ASP A 120 -6.39 -9.64 -7.58
N TYR A 121 -6.76 -9.68 -6.30
CA TYR A 121 -7.60 -8.67 -5.67
C TYR A 121 -6.79 -7.44 -5.23
N ASP A 122 -7.37 -6.24 -5.38
CA ASP A 122 -6.75 -5.00 -4.93
C ASP A 122 -6.83 -4.83 -3.39
N LEU A 123 -5.74 -5.20 -2.70
CA LEU A 123 -5.62 -5.08 -1.25
C LEU A 123 -5.58 -3.63 -0.75
N SER A 124 -5.43 -2.61 -1.60
CA SER A 124 -5.52 -1.21 -1.15
C SER A 124 -6.92 -0.87 -0.60
N LEU A 125 -7.93 -1.66 -0.96
CA LEU A 125 -9.34 -1.47 -0.59
C LEU A 125 -9.71 -2.06 0.77
N VAL A 126 -8.90 -2.95 1.36
CA VAL A 126 -9.22 -3.63 2.63
C VAL A 126 -8.99 -2.74 3.87
N GLY A 127 -8.42 -1.55 3.68
CA GLY A 127 -8.35 -0.51 4.71
C GLY A 127 -7.04 -0.46 5.51
N PHE A 128 -6.19 -1.48 5.39
CA PHE A 128 -4.82 -1.47 5.90
C PHE A 128 -3.96 -0.44 5.14
N SER A 129 -2.86 0.01 5.75
CA SER A 129 -1.80 0.72 5.06
C SER A 129 -0.84 -0.25 4.39
N ASP A 130 -0.11 0.20 3.37
CA ASP A 130 0.86 -0.64 2.64
C ASP A 130 1.87 -1.28 3.60
N GLY A 131 2.35 -0.53 4.59
CA GLY A 131 3.27 -1.05 5.61
C GLY A 131 2.65 -2.04 6.60
N GLU A 132 1.32 -2.05 6.79
CA GLU A 132 0.61 -3.08 7.55
C GLU A 132 0.40 -4.33 6.69
N LEU A 133 0.02 -4.15 5.42
CA LEU A 133 -0.12 -5.25 4.46
C LEU A 133 1.20 -6.00 4.27
N ASP A 134 2.32 -5.28 4.07
CA ASP A 134 3.66 -5.87 3.97
C ASP A 134 3.96 -6.80 5.15
N LYS A 135 3.66 -6.36 6.38
CA LYS A 135 3.90 -7.12 7.61
C LYS A 135 2.99 -8.34 7.72
N LEU A 136 1.72 -8.18 7.39
CA LEU A 136 0.74 -9.27 7.45
C LEU A 136 1.00 -10.31 6.37
N LEU A 137 1.41 -9.91 5.17
CA LEU A 137 1.75 -10.83 4.08
C LEU A 137 3.08 -11.56 4.34
N ALA A 138 4.02 -10.93 5.03
CA ALA A 138 5.28 -11.54 5.46
C ALA A 138 5.18 -12.33 6.78
N PHE A 139 3.98 -12.46 7.35
CA PHE A 139 3.78 -13.19 8.60
C PHE A 139 4.07 -14.68 8.41
N VAL A 140 4.98 -15.23 9.22
CA VAL A 140 5.28 -16.66 9.30
C VAL A 140 4.89 -17.14 10.70
N PRO A 141 3.94 -18.08 10.85
CA PRO A 141 3.59 -18.63 12.15
C PRO A 141 4.82 -19.23 12.85
N GLU A 142 5.04 -18.91 14.13
CA GLU A 142 6.05 -19.59 14.94
C GLU A 142 5.55 -21.01 15.31
N GLY A 143 5.98 -22.00 14.52
CA GLY A 143 5.58 -23.41 14.59
C GLY A 143 4.75 -23.77 13.35
N ASP A 144 5.18 -24.64 12.44
CA ASP A 144 5.89 -25.90 12.62
C ASP A 144 6.93 -26.08 11.50
N GLY A 145 7.99 -26.84 11.77
CA GLY A 145 8.99 -27.16 10.76
C GLY A 145 8.43 -27.99 9.61
N GLU A 146 9.13 -27.89 8.48
CA GLU A 146 9.04 -28.67 7.24
C GLU A 146 8.16 -28.07 6.12
N GLU A 147 8.91 -27.56 5.12
CA GLU A 147 8.62 -27.43 3.69
C GLU A 147 7.19 -27.72 3.20
N GLU A 148 6.55 -26.70 2.60
CA GLU A 148 6.09 -26.85 1.22
C GLU A 148 5.99 -25.51 0.49
N VAL A 149 6.36 -25.59 -0.79
CA VAL A 149 6.59 -24.49 -1.72
C VAL A 149 5.26 -24.18 -2.41
N GLY A 150 4.71 -22.99 -2.17
CA GLY A 150 3.51 -22.47 -2.84
C GLY A 150 3.76 -21.04 -3.30
N ALA A 151 3.61 -20.81 -4.60
CA ALA A 151 4.05 -19.62 -5.33
C ALA A 151 3.31 -18.33 -4.92
N GLY A 152 4.08 -17.32 -4.51
CA GLY A 152 3.61 -15.97 -4.19
C GLY A 152 4.73 -15.15 -3.52
N GLY A 153 5.91 -15.12 -4.16
CA GLY A 153 7.19 -14.81 -3.51
C GLY A 153 7.35 -13.36 -3.04
N SER A 154 7.08 -13.09 -1.76
CA SER A 154 7.93 -12.19 -0.99
C SER A 154 9.30 -12.87 -0.88
N VAL A 155 10.33 -12.25 -1.45
CA VAL A 155 11.71 -12.72 -1.30
C VAL A 155 11.98 -12.77 0.22
N PRO A 156 12.38 -13.93 0.80
CA PRO A 156 12.77 -14.00 2.21
C PRO A 156 13.85 -12.93 2.48
N PRO A 157 14.05 -12.48 3.74
CA PRO A 157 15.11 -11.52 4.05
C PRO A 157 16.40 -12.03 3.41
N VAL A 158 16.83 -11.33 2.35
CA VAL A 158 17.96 -11.77 1.53
C VAL A 158 19.14 -11.70 2.47
N THR A 159 19.55 -12.86 2.97
CA THR A 159 20.84 -12.95 3.64
C THR A 159 21.83 -12.75 2.52
N ILE A 160 22.26 -11.51 2.30
CA ILE A 160 23.20 -11.17 1.22
C ILE A 160 24.45 -12.00 1.52
N PRO A 161 24.75 -13.04 0.73
CA PRO A 161 25.93 -13.83 0.99
C PRO A 161 27.14 -12.93 0.75
N GLU A 162 28.17 -13.09 1.58
CA GLU A 162 29.46 -12.46 1.30
C GLU A 162 29.86 -12.74 -0.16
N PRO A 163 30.26 -11.71 -0.93
CA PRO A 163 30.65 -11.90 -2.32
C PRO A 163 31.65 -13.05 -2.43
N PRO A 164 31.46 -13.98 -3.39
CA PRO A 164 32.35 -15.11 -3.52
C PRO A 164 33.78 -14.61 -3.76
N ARG A 165 34.77 -15.23 -3.10
CA ARG A 165 36.19 -14.85 -3.25
C ARG A 165 36.66 -14.81 -4.71
N ASN A 166 36.02 -15.62 -5.56
CA ASN A 166 36.22 -15.63 -7.01
C ASN A 166 34.85 -15.49 -7.68
N PRO A 167 34.44 -14.28 -8.11
CA PRO A 167 33.18 -14.09 -8.83
C PRO A 167 33.25 -14.78 -10.19
N VAL A 168 32.13 -15.39 -10.59
CA VAL A 168 31.99 -16.01 -11.92
C VAL A 168 31.94 -14.92 -12.99
N SER A 169 31.16 -13.86 -12.75
CA SER A 169 31.05 -12.70 -13.63
C SER A 169 32.27 -11.79 -13.49
N ARG A 170 32.82 -11.36 -14.62
CA ARG A 170 33.92 -10.41 -14.73
C ARG A 170 33.50 -9.22 -15.58
N THR A 171 34.11 -8.08 -15.34
CA THR A 171 33.92 -6.90 -16.19
C THR A 171 34.20 -7.24 -17.65
N GLY A 172 33.27 -6.87 -18.53
CA GLY A 172 33.26 -7.19 -19.94
C GLY A 172 32.56 -8.50 -20.30
N ASP A 173 32.06 -9.29 -19.34
CA ASP A 173 31.29 -10.49 -19.64
C ASP A 173 29.89 -10.13 -20.16
N LEU A 174 29.57 -10.60 -21.37
CA LEU A 174 28.26 -10.44 -22.01
C LEU A 174 27.53 -11.77 -22.01
N TRP A 175 26.43 -11.83 -21.26
CA TRP A 175 25.56 -12.99 -21.13
C TRP A 175 24.39 -12.86 -22.11
N ILE A 176 24.14 -13.93 -22.86
CA ILE A 176 23.01 -14.02 -23.80
C ILE A 176 21.94 -14.91 -23.19
N LEU A 177 20.77 -14.33 -22.92
CA LEU A 177 19.66 -14.93 -22.18
C LEU A 177 18.44 -15.02 -23.12
N GLY A 178 18.55 -15.86 -24.15
CA GLY A 178 17.57 -15.89 -25.25
C GLY A 178 17.64 -14.60 -26.06
N ASP A 179 16.52 -13.89 -26.14
CA ASP A 179 16.44 -12.59 -26.83
C ASP A 179 17.03 -11.43 -25.99
N HIS A 180 17.36 -11.68 -24.72
CA HIS A 180 17.89 -10.67 -23.80
C HIS A 180 19.41 -10.72 -23.69
N ARG A 181 20.01 -9.58 -23.35
CA ARG A 181 21.45 -9.43 -23.11
C ARG A 181 21.69 -8.81 -21.75
N LEU A 182 22.70 -9.31 -21.04
CA LEU A 182 23.16 -8.77 -19.77
C LEU A 182 24.67 -8.60 -19.82
N LEU A 183 25.15 -7.37 -19.62
CA LEU A 183 26.58 -7.04 -19.58
C LEU A 183 27.00 -6.73 -18.14
N CYS A 184 28.06 -7.38 -17.67
CA CYS A 184 28.78 -6.92 -16.48
C CYS A 184 29.78 -5.85 -16.94
N GLY A 185 29.40 -4.58 -16.88
CA GLY A 185 30.19 -3.45 -17.40
C GLY A 185 29.88 -2.14 -16.68
N ASP A 186 30.46 -1.06 -17.16
CA ASP A 186 30.24 0.28 -16.64
C ASP A 186 29.18 1.01 -17.48
N SER A 187 28.06 1.39 -16.86
CA SER A 187 26.96 2.09 -17.53
C SER A 187 27.28 3.54 -17.89
N THR A 188 28.40 4.09 -17.43
CA THR A 188 28.95 5.38 -17.87
C THR A 188 29.88 5.25 -19.07
N ASN A 189 30.31 4.02 -19.41
CA ASN A 189 31.20 3.78 -20.53
C ASN A 189 30.42 3.51 -21.83
N HIS A 190 30.57 4.41 -22.80
CA HIS A 190 29.96 4.30 -24.12
C HIS A 190 30.28 2.98 -24.86
N GLU A 191 31.48 2.42 -24.70
CA GLU A 191 31.85 1.16 -25.36
C GLU A 191 31.06 -0.04 -24.81
N ASP A 192 30.86 -0.08 -23.48
CA ASP A 192 30.09 -1.12 -22.81
C ASP A 192 28.60 -1.02 -23.21
N VAL A 193 28.03 0.18 -23.16
CA VAL A 193 26.63 0.41 -23.56
C VAL A 193 26.43 0.04 -25.03
N ARG A 194 27.29 0.50 -25.93
CA ARG A 194 27.21 0.15 -27.36
C ARG A 194 27.30 -1.35 -27.59
N ARG A 195 28.16 -2.04 -26.85
CA ARG A 195 28.32 -3.50 -26.95
C ARG A 195 27.09 -4.25 -26.46
N LEU A 196 26.48 -3.81 -25.35
CA LEU A 196 25.23 -4.37 -24.84
C LEU A 196 24.11 -4.23 -25.87
N MET A 197 23.97 -3.03 -26.44
CA MET A 197 22.90 -2.66 -27.36
C MET A 197 23.06 -3.22 -28.77
N ASN A 198 24.29 -3.52 -29.18
CA ASN A 198 24.59 -4.24 -30.44
C ASN A 198 23.93 -3.61 -31.69
N GLY A 199 23.92 -2.28 -31.73
CA GLY A 199 23.36 -1.50 -32.84
C GLY A 199 21.85 -1.26 -32.76
N GLU A 200 21.16 -1.80 -31.75
CA GLU A 200 19.75 -1.49 -31.48
C GLU A 200 19.60 -0.34 -30.48
N ARG A 201 18.39 0.23 -30.41
CA ARG A 201 18.04 1.32 -29.47
C ARG A 201 16.68 1.04 -28.83
N ALA A 202 16.58 1.30 -27.53
CA ALA A 202 15.37 1.11 -26.74
C ALA A 202 14.45 2.35 -26.77
N VAL A 203 13.15 2.10 -26.79
CA VAL A 203 12.08 3.12 -26.70
C VAL A 203 11.63 3.39 -25.26
N LEU A 204 12.16 2.62 -24.31
CA LEU A 204 11.88 2.76 -22.88
C LEU A 204 13.19 2.56 -22.13
N PHE A 205 13.51 3.51 -21.25
CA PHE A 205 14.69 3.43 -20.38
C PHE A 205 14.28 3.34 -18.92
N ALA A 206 14.06 2.12 -18.46
CA ALA A 206 13.80 1.86 -17.06
C ALA A 206 15.13 1.76 -16.30
N THR A 207 15.37 2.72 -15.42
CA THR A 207 16.48 2.70 -14.47
C THR A 207 15.92 2.93 -13.08
N ASP A 208 16.46 2.23 -12.10
CA ASP A 208 16.24 2.51 -10.68
C ASP A 208 17.58 3.01 -10.15
N PRO A 209 17.90 4.31 -10.27
CA PRO A 209 19.19 4.85 -9.85
C PRO A 209 19.14 5.27 -8.38
N PRO A 210 19.62 4.46 -7.41
CA PRO A 210 19.97 4.93 -6.08
C PRO A 210 21.41 5.48 -6.09
N TYR A 211 21.87 6.06 -7.20
CA TYR A 211 23.24 6.54 -7.28
C TYR A 211 23.43 7.68 -6.27
N LEU A 212 24.42 7.51 -5.37
CA LEU A 212 25.01 8.60 -4.60
C LEU A 212 24.13 9.17 -3.48
N VAL A 213 23.10 8.44 -3.04
CA VAL A 213 22.21 8.90 -1.97
C VAL A 213 22.64 8.46 -0.57
N ASP A 214 23.83 7.86 -0.41
CA ASP A 214 24.31 7.25 0.85
C ASP A 214 23.17 6.50 1.54
N TYR A 215 22.57 5.58 0.78
CA TYR A 215 21.39 4.87 1.22
C TYR A 215 21.78 3.86 2.30
N ASP A 216 21.75 4.30 3.56
CA ASP A 216 21.65 3.42 4.70
C ASP A 216 20.16 3.33 5.10
N GLY A 217 19.75 2.20 5.66
CA GLY A 217 18.35 1.94 6.02
C GLY A 217 17.73 2.94 7.02
N SER A 218 18.42 4.02 7.40
CA SER A 218 17.96 5.10 8.28
C SER A 218 17.51 6.38 7.56
N ASN A 219 17.86 6.57 6.28
CA ASN A 219 17.58 7.80 5.51
C ASN A 219 16.30 7.75 4.65
N HIS A 220 15.35 6.87 4.97
CA HIS A 220 14.04 6.79 4.31
C HIS A 220 13.17 8.04 4.59
N PRO A 221 12.32 8.52 3.66
CA PRO A 221 11.31 9.52 3.95
C PRO A 221 10.36 9.02 5.06
N THR A 222 10.62 9.52 6.26
CA THR A 222 9.82 9.59 7.50
C THR A 222 8.54 8.75 7.59
N ARG A 223 8.67 7.41 7.58
CA ARG A 223 7.60 6.51 8.06
C ARG A 223 8.14 5.14 8.53
N ASN A 224 8.83 5.15 9.68
CA ASN A 224 9.01 3.99 10.57
C ASN A 224 9.53 2.67 9.96
N LYS A 225 10.43 2.76 8.97
CA LYS A 225 11.13 1.61 8.39
C LYS A 225 12.63 1.87 8.60
N ASP A 226 13.16 1.47 9.76
CA ASP A 226 14.61 1.40 9.99
C ASP A 226 15.09 0.01 9.56
N TRP A 227 15.69 -0.07 8.38
CA TRP A 227 16.23 -1.30 7.80
C TRP A 227 17.75 -1.40 8.00
N SER A 228 18.34 -0.59 8.87
CA SER A 228 19.80 -0.58 9.12
C SER A 228 20.38 -1.95 9.47
N GLN A 229 19.56 -2.86 10.03
CA GLN A 229 19.97 -4.24 10.32
C GLN A 229 19.99 -5.17 9.10
N SER A 230 19.29 -4.82 8.01
CA SER A 230 19.23 -5.57 6.74
C SER A 230 20.21 -5.04 5.69
N TYR A 231 20.58 -3.77 5.77
CA TYR A 231 21.61 -3.17 4.91
C TYR A 231 23.00 -3.40 5.52
N GLY A 232 23.79 -4.28 4.90
CA GLY A 232 25.23 -4.39 5.13
C GLY A 232 26.00 -3.24 4.47
N VAL A 233 27.35 -3.32 4.51
CA VAL A 233 28.32 -2.37 3.93
C VAL A 233 27.76 -1.65 2.68
N THR A 234 27.66 -0.33 2.74
CA THR A 234 27.26 0.49 1.60
C THR A 234 28.39 0.51 0.58
N TRP A 235 28.10 0.05 -0.64
CA TRP A 235 29.04 0.09 -1.77
C TRP A 235 28.87 1.35 -2.62
N ASP A 236 27.85 2.15 -2.30
CA ASP A 236 27.63 3.49 -2.86
C ASP A 236 28.47 4.52 -2.10
N ASP A 237 29.15 5.38 -2.86
CA ASP A 237 29.93 6.50 -2.36
C ASP A 237 29.38 7.79 -2.98
N SER A 238 28.68 8.58 -2.16
CA SER A 238 28.06 9.84 -2.58
C SER A 238 29.06 10.91 -3.06
N SER A 239 30.37 10.73 -2.82
CA SER A 239 31.40 11.68 -3.23
C SER A 239 31.59 11.80 -4.74
N GLN A 240 31.06 10.86 -5.53
CA GLN A 240 31.12 10.86 -7.01
C GLN A 240 29.96 11.61 -7.69
N GLY A 241 28.99 12.09 -6.90
CA GLY A 241 28.01 13.15 -7.21
C GLY A 241 27.45 13.27 -8.63
N ALA A 242 27.30 14.50 -9.12
CA ALA A 242 26.58 14.79 -10.36
C ALA A 242 27.26 14.27 -11.63
N GLU A 243 28.59 14.18 -11.66
CA GLU A 243 29.34 13.78 -12.86
C GLU A 243 29.03 12.33 -13.26
N LEU A 244 28.92 11.41 -12.29
CA LEU A 244 28.55 10.02 -12.57
C LEU A 244 27.15 9.91 -13.18
N TYR A 245 26.19 10.69 -12.67
CA TYR A 245 24.82 10.71 -13.18
C TYR A 245 24.74 11.32 -14.58
N ASP A 246 25.44 12.44 -14.80
CA ASP A 246 25.49 13.10 -16.10
C ASP A 246 26.14 12.19 -17.16
N ASP A 247 27.23 11.50 -16.81
CA ASP A 247 27.92 10.56 -17.71
C ASP A 247 27.05 9.33 -18.01
N PHE A 248 26.31 8.82 -17.02
CA PHE A 248 25.35 7.73 -17.22
C PHE A 248 24.24 8.12 -18.20
N ILE A 249 23.60 9.27 -17.99
CA ILE A 249 22.54 9.76 -18.88
C ILE A 249 23.11 10.05 -20.28
N ALA A 250 24.30 10.65 -20.37
CA ALA A 250 24.96 10.93 -21.63
C ALA A 250 25.26 9.65 -22.42
N ALA A 251 25.77 8.60 -21.77
CA ALA A 251 26.02 7.30 -22.39
C ALA A 251 24.71 6.63 -22.86
N ALA A 252 23.66 6.67 -22.04
CA ALA A 252 22.35 6.11 -22.39
C ALA A 252 21.74 6.81 -23.61
N VAL A 253 21.70 8.15 -23.62
CA VAL A 253 21.22 8.96 -24.76
C VAL A 253 22.03 8.69 -26.02
N ALA A 254 23.36 8.66 -25.89
CA ALA A 254 24.24 8.49 -27.03
C ALA A 254 24.16 7.10 -27.64
N GLU A 255 24.03 6.03 -26.85
CA GLU A 255 24.28 4.66 -27.31
C GLU A 255 23.10 3.68 -27.12
N ALA A 256 22.15 3.97 -26.22
CA ALA A 256 21.13 3.00 -25.83
C ALA A 256 19.70 3.34 -26.23
N ILE A 257 19.30 4.61 -26.23
CA ILE A 257 17.89 4.98 -26.35
C ILE A 257 17.58 5.76 -27.63
N THR A 258 16.33 5.76 -28.05
CA THR A 258 15.84 6.61 -29.15
C THR A 258 15.63 8.05 -28.67
N GLU A 259 15.55 9.01 -29.61
CA GLU A 259 15.31 10.42 -29.28
C GLU A 259 13.95 10.67 -28.60
N ASP A 260 13.00 9.76 -28.78
CA ASP A 260 11.63 9.78 -28.26
C ASP A 260 11.37 8.74 -27.17
N ALA A 261 12.43 8.18 -26.58
CA ALA A 261 12.30 7.18 -25.53
C ALA A 261 11.58 7.73 -24.29
N ALA A 262 10.70 6.90 -23.73
CA ALA A 262 9.97 7.16 -22.49
C ALA A 262 10.81 6.89 -21.24
#